data_AF-A0A7K8H569-F1
#
_entry.id   AF-A0A7K8H569-F1
#
_cell.length_a   1.000
_cell.length_b   1.000
_cell.length_c   1.000
_cell.angle_alpha   90.00
_cell.angle_beta   90.00
_cell.angle_gamma   90.00
#
_symmetry.space_group_name_H-M   'P 1'
#
loop_
_entity.id
_entity.type
_entity.pdbx_description
1 polymer ?
#
loop_
_entity_poly.entity_id
_entity_poly.type
_entity_poly.pdbx_seq_one_letter_code
_entity_poly.pdbx_strand_id
1 'polypeptide(L)' 'APRPPVLNGSLWALAGEPLRVTCGARSHPAPIVTLWRGRRVVAAAVYEPQVTLELPAAAPEDAGPY' A
#
# COMPACT_ATOMS: atom_id res chain seq x y z
N ALA A 1 14.75 6.92 -15.19
CA ALA A 1 13.78 5.83 -14.95
C ALA A 1 13.07 6.06 -13.62
N PRO A 2 11.77 5.72 -13.49
CA PRO A 2 11.10 5.78 -12.19
C PRO A 2 11.81 4.85 -11.22
N ARG A 3 12.06 5.34 -10.00
CA ARG A 3 12.66 4.49 -8.95
C ARG A 3 11.60 3.50 -8.47
N PRO A 4 12.00 2.30 -8.02
CA PRO A 4 11.08 1.39 -7.37
C PRO A 4 10.33 2.10 -6.22
N PRO A 5 9.04 1.79 -6.01
CA PRO A 5 8.32 2.32 -4.86
C PRO A 5 8.95 1.82 -3.56
N VAL A 6 8.83 2.62 -2.51
CA VAL A 6 9.31 2.31 -1.16
C VAL A 6 8.09 2.14 -0.26
N LEU A 7 8.09 1.05 0.51
CA LEU A 7 7.07 0.79 1.53
C LEU A 7 7.57 1.27 2.90
N ASN A 8 6.73 2.02 3.60
CA ASN A 8 6.94 2.46 4.97
C ASN A 8 5.74 2.05 5.82
N GLY A 9 6.00 1.54 7.03
CA GLY A 9 4.97 1.09 7.97
C GLY A 9 5.26 -0.31 8.52
N SER A 10 4.35 -0.82 9.34
CA SER A 10 4.43 -2.22 9.75
C SER A 10 4.03 -3.12 8.59
N LEU A 11 4.75 -4.22 8.37
CA LEU A 11 4.42 -5.23 7.34
C LEU A 11 3.70 -6.44 7.95
N TRP A 12 3.49 -6.43 9.26
CA TRP A 12 2.89 -7.50 10.03
C TRP A 12 1.97 -6.90 11.10
N ALA A 13 0.88 -7.60 11.40
CA ALA A 13 -0.06 -7.28 12.46
C ALA A 13 -0.63 -8.58 13.04
N LEU A 14 -1.03 -8.55 14.31
CA LEU A 14 -1.86 -9.61 14.87
C LEU A 14 -3.33 -9.43 14.43
N ALA A 15 -4.10 -10.51 14.47
CA ALA A 15 -5.53 -10.43 14.18
C ALA A 15 -6.21 -9.46 15.16
N GLY A 16 -7.01 -8.54 14.62
CA GLY A 16 -7.67 -7.47 15.37
C GLY A 16 -6.85 -6.19 15.52
N GLU A 17 -5.54 -6.19 15.24
CA GLU A 17 -4.71 -4.99 15.31
C GLU A 17 -4.88 -4.11 14.06
N PRO A 18 -4.81 -2.78 14.20
CA PRO A 18 -4.77 -1.89 13.07
C PRO A 18 -3.43 -1.98 12.33
N LEU A 19 -3.47 -1.90 11.00
CA LEU A 19 -2.29 -1.86 10.13
C LEU A 19 -2.35 -0.64 9.21
N ARG A 20 -1.20 0.04 9.05
CA ARG A 20 -1.03 1.16 8.12
C ARG A 20 0.25 0.99 7.32
N VAL A 21 0.10 0.84 6.01
CA VAL A 21 1.21 0.72 5.05
C VAL A 21 1.15 1.88 4.07
N THR A 22 2.24 2.63 3.93
CA THR A 22 2.37 3.72 2.97
C THR A 22 3.35 3.33 1.88
N CYS A 23 2.90 3.39 0.63
CA CYS A 23 3.70 3.15 -0.56
C CYS A 23 4.02 4.47 -1.24
N GLY A 24 5.30 4.82 -1.35
CA GLY A 24 5.75 6.05 -1.98
C GLY A 24 6.53 5.79 -3.26
N ALA A 25 6.29 6.57 -4.30
CA ALA A 25 7.04 6.55 -5.54
C ALA A 25 7.51 7.97 -5.91
N ARG A 26 8.74 8.09 -6.41
CA ARG A 26 9.28 9.37 -6.90
C ARG A 26 9.48 9.29 -8.41
N SER A 27 8.75 10.13 -9.14
CA SER A 27 8.78 10.22 -10.59
C SER A 27 8.59 11.67 -11.04
N HIS A 28 9.06 11.98 -12.25
CA HIS A 28 8.67 13.16 -12.99
C HIS A 28 8.34 12.73 -14.42
N PRO A 29 7.09 12.87 -14.90
CA PRO A 29 5.93 13.49 -14.25
C PRO A 29 5.42 12.75 -12.99
N ALA A 30 4.47 13.36 -12.27
CA ALA A 30 3.89 12.81 -11.05
C ALA A 30 3.32 11.40 -11.30
N PRO A 31 3.56 10.43 -10.38
CA PRO A 31 3.20 9.04 -10.62
C PRO A 31 1.72 8.77 -10.38
N ILE A 32 1.27 7.63 -10.87
CA ILE A 32 0.07 6.95 -10.39
C ILE A 32 0.56 5.77 -9.56
N VAL A 33 0.13 5.68 -8.31
CA VAL A 33 0.55 4.62 -7.38
C VAL A 33 -0.67 3.76 -7.05
N THR A 34 -0.54 2.45 -7.18
CA THR A 34 -1.65 1.52 -6.94
C THR A 34 -1.15 0.31 -6.16
N LEU A 35 -1.84 0.01 -5.06
CA LEU A 35 -1.66 -1.21 -4.29
C LEU A 35 -2.74 -2.22 -4.67
N TRP A 36 -2.31 -3.44 -4.90
CA TRP A 36 -3.16 -4.54 -5.33
C TRP A 36 -3.24 -5.60 -4.24
N ARG A 37 -4.17 -6.52 -4.41
CA ARG A 37 -4.20 -7.81 -3.72
C ARG A 37 -4.84 -8.80 -4.66
N GLY A 38 -4.03 -9.69 -5.23
CA GLY A 38 -4.46 -10.53 -6.35
C GLY A 38 -4.94 -9.68 -7.52
N ARG A 39 -6.25 -9.72 -7.83
CA ARG A 39 -6.86 -8.95 -8.92
C ARG A 39 -7.65 -7.71 -8.47
N ARG A 40 -7.57 -7.37 -7.18
CA ARG A 40 -8.33 -6.26 -6.58
C ARG A 40 -7.40 -5.08 -6.27
N VAL A 41 -7.82 -3.87 -6.64
CA VAL A 41 -7.18 -2.63 -6.13
C VAL A 41 -7.63 -2.42 -4.69
N VAL A 42 -6.67 -2.25 -3.78
CA VAL A 42 -6.96 -1.98 -2.36
C VAL A 42 -6.69 -0.52 -1.98
N ALA A 43 -5.80 0.16 -2.69
CA ALA A 43 -5.60 1.60 -2.57
C ALA A 43 -4.99 2.17 -3.86
N ALA A 44 -5.35 3.40 -4.23
CA ALA A 44 -4.78 4.09 -5.38
C ALA A 44 -4.66 5.59 -5.11
N ALA A 45 -3.61 6.20 -5.67
CA ALA A 45 -3.45 7.64 -5.72
C ALA A 45 -3.01 8.06 -7.13
N VAL A 46 -3.60 9.12 -7.65
CA VAL A 46 -3.43 9.56 -9.04
C VAL A 46 -2.73 10.92 -9.04
N TYR A 47 -1.58 11.01 -9.72
CA TYR A 47 -0.72 12.19 -9.72
C TYR A 47 -0.24 12.63 -8.33
N GLU A 48 -0.14 11.67 -7.41
CA GLU A 48 0.34 11.86 -6.05
C GLU A 48 1.55 10.96 -5.77
N PRO A 49 2.50 11.41 -4.94
CA PRO A 49 3.75 10.69 -4.71
C PRO A 49 3.60 9.47 -3.80
N GLN A 50 2.44 9.27 -3.15
CA GLN A 50 2.24 8.18 -2.20
C GLN A 50 0.77 7.78 -2.08
N VAL A 51 0.54 6.56 -1.61
CA VAL A 51 -0.77 6.03 -1.24
C VAL A 51 -0.66 5.26 0.08
N THR A 52 -1.70 5.31 0.91
CA THR A 52 -1.76 4.56 2.16
C THR A 52 -2.87 3.52 2.11
N LEU A 53 -2.54 2.28 2.50
CA LEU A 53 -3.49 1.23 2.84
C LEU A 53 -3.70 1.24 4.36
N GLU A 54 -4.95 1.29 4.78
CA GLU A 54 -5.35 1.22 6.19
C GLU A 54 -6.28 0.02 6.39
N LEU A 55 -5.90 -0.86 7.32
CA LEU A 55 -6.76 -1.93 7.82
C LEU A 55 -7.09 -1.59 9.28
N PRO A 56 -8.34 -1.24 9.62
CA PRO A 56 -8.70 -0.87 10.99
C PRO A 56 -8.53 -2.02 12.00
N ALA A 57 -8.71 -3.25 11.55
CA ALA A 57 -8.50 -4.48 12.31
C ALA A 57 -8.12 -5.59 11.32
N ALA A 58 -6.89 -6.09 11.39
CA ALA A 58 -6.41 -7.12 10.48
C ALA A 58 -7.15 -8.45 10.71
N ALA A 59 -7.60 -9.09 9.63
CA ALA A 59 -8.21 -10.41 9.68
C ALA A 59 -7.26 -11.49 9.10
N PRO A 60 -7.42 -12.79 9.44
CA PRO A 60 -6.65 -13.87 8.79
C PRO A 60 -6.77 -13.84 7.27
N GLU A 61 -7.94 -13.45 6.76
CA GLU A 61 -8.23 -13.28 5.35
C GLU A 61 -7.51 -12.10 4.74
N ASP A 62 -6.82 -11.23 5.49
CA ASP A 62 -5.97 -10.14 5.00
C ASP A 62 -4.52 -10.57 4.79
N ALA A 63 -4.12 -11.76 5.23
CA ALA A 63 -2.75 -12.24 5.06
C ALA A 63 -2.37 -12.51 3.59
N GLY A 64 -1.07 -12.47 3.30
CA GLY A 64 -0.50 -12.83 2.02
C GLY A 64 0.06 -11.64 1.22
N PRO A 65 0.45 -11.87 -0.04
CA PRO A 65 1.02 -10.83 -0.89
C PRO A 65 -0.05 -9.84 -1.33
N TYR A 66 0.39 -8.58 -1.42
CA TYR A 66 -0.34 -7.44 -1.93
C TYR A 66 0.33 -6.96 -3.22
#